data_AF-A0A3S1GTJ6-F1
#
_entry.id   AF-A0A3S1GTJ6-F1
#
_cell.length_a   1.000
_cell.length_b   1.000
_cell.length_c   1.000
_cell.angle_alpha   90.00
_cell.angle_beta   90.00
_cell.angle_gamma   90.00
#
_symmetry.space_group_name_H-M   'P 1'
#
loop_
_entity.id
_entity.type
_entity.pdbx_description
1 polymer ?
#
loop_
_entity_poly.entity_id
_entity_poly.type
_entity_poly.pdbx_seq_one_letter_code
_entity_poly.pdbx_strand_id
1 'polypeptide(L)'
;MGEFQTEGAELKKLVKIARTKSLAFAFCPAAGEEEPMFCLHRRKKPEILGKALRKESEQTKVAFGMATVEGKTLNMTCDRLVPGMSKKLKKFFRGQKLPLDVVVMDAEGQEVGG
;
A
#
# COMPACT_ATOMS: atom_id res chain seq x y z
N MET A 1 -4.80 19.59 1.42
CA MET A 1 -5.27 18.45 0.59
C MET A 1 -4.18 17.42 0.66
N GLY A 2 -4.38 16.30 1.35
CA GLY A 2 -3.34 15.31 1.58
C GLY A 2 -2.81 14.78 0.25
N GLU A 3 -1.59 15.15 -0.11
CA GLU A 3 -0.90 14.76 -1.35
C GLU A 3 -0.59 13.25 -1.43
N PHE A 4 -1.00 12.48 -0.41
CA PHE A 4 -0.58 11.12 -0.18
C PHE A 4 -1.72 10.10 -0.27
N GLN A 5 -2.98 10.46 -0.07
CA GLN A 5 -4.06 9.46 -0.13
C GLN A 5 -4.38 9.06 -1.58
N THR A 6 -4.28 7.77 -1.87
CA THR A 6 -4.44 7.23 -3.23
C THR A 6 -5.66 6.33 -3.34
N GLU A 7 -6.74 6.85 -3.91
CA GLU A 7 -8.05 6.19 -3.91
C GLU A 7 -8.73 6.21 -5.30
N GLY A 8 -9.70 5.32 -5.50
CA GLY A 8 -10.59 5.31 -6.66
C GLY A 8 -9.91 5.37 -8.04
N ALA A 9 -10.15 6.45 -8.78
CA ALA A 9 -9.66 6.64 -10.14
C ALA A 9 -8.13 6.80 -10.20
N GLU A 10 -7.52 7.42 -9.20
CA GLU A 10 -6.07 7.58 -9.11
C GLU A 10 -5.40 6.24 -8.82
N LEU A 11 -6.00 5.42 -7.95
CA LEU A 11 -5.56 4.05 -7.70
C LEU A 11 -5.55 3.22 -8.99
N LYS A 12 -6.59 3.32 -9.84
CA LYS A 12 -6.60 2.65 -11.16
C LYS A 12 -5.46 3.09 -12.08
N LYS A 13 -5.18 4.39 -12.16
CA LYS A 13 -4.06 4.90 -12.96
C LYS A 13 -2.74 4.39 -12.44
N LEU A 14 -2.56 4.41 -11.13
CA LEU A 14 -1.33 4.00 -10.48
C LEU A 14 -1.12 2.49 -10.52
N VAL A 15 -2.18 1.69 -10.41
CA VAL A 15 -2.17 0.23 -10.68
C VAL A 15 -1.72 -0.04 -12.12
N LYS A 16 -2.19 0.73 -13.10
CA LYS A 16 -1.75 0.60 -14.50
C LYS A 16 -0.26 0.92 -14.66
N ILE A 17 0.26 1.88 -13.90
CA ILE A 17 1.70 2.21 -13.88
C ILE A 17 2.49 1.13 -13.11
N ALA A 18 1.94 0.60 -12.02
CA ALA A 18 2.52 -0.49 -11.24
C ALA A 18 2.68 -1.79 -12.03
N ARG A 19 1.94 -1.95 -13.14
CA ARG A 19 2.11 -3.05 -14.10
C ARG A 19 3.36 -2.95 -14.95
N THR A 20 3.82 -1.73 -15.23
CA THR A 20 5.01 -1.49 -16.06
C THR A 20 6.23 -1.14 -15.24
N LYS A 21 6.05 -0.61 -14.02
CA LYS A 21 7.14 -0.19 -13.16
C LYS A 21 6.77 -0.34 -11.70
N SER A 22 7.66 -0.91 -10.89
CA SER A 22 7.50 -0.96 -9.44
C SER A 22 7.35 0.45 -8.86
N LEU A 23 6.29 0.68 -8.11
CA LEU A 23 6.01 1.96 -7.46
C LEU A 23 6.21 1.82 -5.96
N ALA A 24 6.72 2.88 -5.33
CA ALA A 24 6.80 2.91 -3.88
C ALA A 24 5.40 3.11 -3.31
N PHE A 25 5.09 2.41 -2.24
CA PHE A 25 3.85 2.58 -1.50
C PHE A 25 4.12 2.76 -0.01
N ALA A 26 3.18 3.39 0.65
CA ALA A 26 3.08 3.45 2.10
C ALA A 26 1.63 3.19 2.51
N PHE A 27 1.45 2.41 3.55
CA PHE A 27 0.15 2.03 4.06
C PHE A 27 0.13 2.18 5.58
N CYS A 28 -0.83 2.92 6.08
CA CYS A 28 -1.10 3.06 7.50
C CYS A 28 -2.40 2.31 7.82
N PRO A 29 -2.34 1.14 8.49
CA PRO A 29 -3.50 0.58 9.14
C PRO A 29 -3.83 1.47 10.34
N ALA A 30 -4.64 2.49 10.12
CA ALA A 30 -5.06 3.39 11.19
C ALA A 30 -5.59 2.60 12.41
N ALA A 31 -5.19 3.02 13.60
CA ALA A 31 -5.52 2.35 14.85
C ALA A 31 -6.89 2.82 15.34
N GLY A 32 -7.87 1.91 15.37
CA GLY A 32 -9.23 2.21 15.84
C GLY A 32 -10.19 2.59 14.72
N GLU A 33 -10.92 3.69 14.92
CA GLU A 33 -11.99 4.21 14.03
C GLU A 33 -11.50 5.09 12.88
N GLU A 34 -10.21 5.41 12.84
CA GLU A 34 -9.62 6.20 11.76
C GLU A 34 -9.58 5.43 10.43
N GLU A 35 -9.71 6.17 9.32
CA GLU A 35 -9.69 5.60 7.98
C GLU A 35 -8.27 5.12 7.61
N PRO A 36 -8.12 3.91 7.02
CA PRO A 36 -6.82 3.40 6.63
C PRO A 36 -6.23 4.27 5.51
N MET A 37 -5.03 4.82 5.75
CA MET A 37 -4.38 5.69 4.78
C MET A 37 -3.49 4.86 3.86
N PHE A 38 -3.76 4.91 2.55
CA PHE A 38 -2.94 4.25 1.53
C PHE A 38 -2.36 5.29 0.58
N CYS A 39 -1.07 5.15 0.29
CA CYS A 39 -0.31 6.08 -0.53
C CYS A 39 0.54 5.32 -1.54
N LEU A 40 0.51 5.75 -2.80
CA LEU A 40 1.32 5.17 -3.87
C LEU A 40 2.01 6.26 -4.69
N HIS A 41 3.33 6.13 -4.88
CA HIS A 41 4.14 7.14 -5.55
C HIS A 41 5.13 6.52 -6.55
N ARG A 42 5.17 7.10 -7.75
CA ARG A 42 5.96 6.62 -8.89
C ARG A 42 7.45 6.97 -8.92
N ARG A 43 7.94 7.71 -7.92
CA ARG A 43 9.24 8.42 -7.97
C ARG A 43 9.92 8.52 -6.61
N LYS A 44 9.15 8.69 -5.53
CA LYS A 44 9.70 8.74 -4.17
C LYS A 44 10.10 7.35 -3.69
N LYS A 45 11.07 7.30 -2.79
CA LYS A 45 11.47 6.06 -2.09
C LYS A 45 10.40 5.68 -1.04
N PRO A 46 10.15 4.37 -0.83
CA PRO A 46 9.16 3.91 0.13
C PRO A 46 9.46 4.32 1.56
N GLU A 47 10.73 4.34 1.98
CA GLU A 47 11.12 4.84 3.31
C GLU A 47 10.69 6.30 3.55
N ILE A 48 10.84 7.17 2.54
CA ILE A 48 10.49 8.59 2.66
C ILE A 48 8.96 8.73 2.76
N LEU A 49 8.22 7.94 1.98
CA LEU A 49 6.76 7.91 2.05
C LEU A 49 6.29 7.37 3.39
N GLY A 50 6.85 6.27 3.86
CA GLY A 50 6.53 5.69 5.16
C GLY A 50 6.79 6.66 6.31
N LYS A 51 7.92 7.36 6.31
CA LYS A 51 8.24 8.40 7.31
C LYS A 51 7.28 9.60 7.23
N ALA A 52 6.96 10.06 6.03
CA ALA A 52 6.02 11.15 5.83
C ALA A 52 4.61 10.76 6.30
N LEU A 53 4.12 9.58 5.89
CA LEU A 53 2.82 9.02 6.27
C LEU A 53 2.74 8.80 7.79
N ARG A 54 3.81 8.29 8.40
CA ARG A 54 3.90 8.14 9.86
C ARG A 54 3.74 9.47 10.59
N LYS A 55 4.36 10.51 10.05
CA LYS A 55 4.32 11.86 10.62
C LYS A 55 2.96 12.52 10.40
N GLU A 56 2.34 12.28 9.25
CA GLU A 56 1.04 12.86 8.87
C GLU A 56 -0.14 12.15 9.55
N SER A 57 -0.08 10.82 9.69
CA SER A 57 -1.10 10.05 10.40
C SER A 57 -0.89 10.00 11.91
N GLU A 58 0.24 10.49 12.44
CA GLU A 58 0.63 10.37 13.86
C GLU A 58 0.63 8.91 14.40
N GLN A 59 0.59 7.93 13.51
CA GLN A 59 0.51 6.50 13.83
C GLN A 59 1.91 5.87 13.95
N THR A 60 2.11 5.00 14.94
CA THR A 60 3.41 4.31 15.12
C THR A 60 3.61 3.12 14.17
N LYS A 61 2.50 2.55 13.68
CA LYS A 61 2.48 1.34 12.85
C LYS A 61 2.20 1.71 11.39
N VAL A 62 3.25 1.99 10.63
CA VAL A 62 3.17 2.19 9.18
C VAL A 62 3.90 1.08 8.45
N ALA A 63 3.30 0.62 7.36
CA ALA A 63 3.93 -0.24 6.39
C ALA A 63 4.41 0.58 5.19
N PHE A 64 5.56 0.23 4.63
CA PHE A 64 6.06 0.84 3.40
C PHE A 64 6.87 -0.16 2.60
N GLY A 65 6.89 0.02 1.29
CA GLY A 65 7.54 -0.93 0.41
C GLY A 65 7.35 -0.63 -1.07
N MET A 66 7.65 -1.60 -1.92
CA MET A 66 7.40 -1.53 -3.35
C MET A 66 6.16 -2.34 -3.73
N ALA A 67 5.33 -1.78 -4.60
CA ALA A 67 4.15 -2.43 -5.14
C ALA A 67 4.26 -2.54 -6.66
N THR A 68 3.91 -3.71 -7.14
CA THR A 68 3.95 -4.14 -8.54
C THR A 68 2.67 -4.89 -8.83
N VAL A 69 2.14 -4.72 -10.04
CA VAL A 69 0.90 -5.39 -10.44
C VAL A 69 1.21 -6.35 -11.56
N GLU A 70 0.94 -7.63 -11.35
CA GLU A 70 1.02 -8.66 -12.37
C GLU A 70 -0.37 -9.18 -12.69
N GLY A 71 -0.87 -8.89 -13.89
CA GLY A 71 -2.19 -9.37 -14.27
C GLY A 71 -3.29 -8.78 -13.37
N LYS A 72 -3.85 -9.62 -12.51
CA LYS A 72 -4.85 -9.25 -11.49
C LYS A 72 -4.32 -9.35 -10.06
N THR A 73 -3.02 -9.58 -9.90
CA THR A 73 -2.37 -9.74 -8.61
C THR A 73 -1.50 -8.52 -8.33
N LEU A 74 -1.69 -7.90 -7.17
CA LEU A 74 -0.88 -6.82 -6.65
C LEU A 74 0.15 -7.42 -5.71
N ASN A 75 1.38 -7.53 -6.21
CA ASN A 75 2.56 -7.95 -5.46
C ASN A 75 3.14 -6.76 -4.72
N MET A 76 3.11 -6.80 -3.39
CA MET A 76 3.56 -5.72 -2.51
C MET A 76 4.70 -6.23 -1.64
N THR A 77 5.93 -5.85 -1.98
CA THR A 77 7.11 -6.11 -1.19
C THR A 77 7.25 -5.06 -0.09
N CYS A 78 6.93 -5.41 1.15
CA CYS A 78 7.09 -4.55 2.31
C CYS A 78 8.54 -4.60 2.79
N ASP A 79 9.16 -3.44 2.88
CA ASP A 79 10.44 -3.30 3.61
C ASP A 79 10.17 -3.26 5.12
N ARG A 80 9.04 -2.65 5.49
CA ARG A 80 8.49 -2.69 6.84
C ARG A 80 7.03 -3.11 6.75
N LEU A 81 6.73 -4.31 7.21
CA LEU A 81 5.37 -4.85 7.23
C LEU A 81 4.64 -4.47 8.51
N VAL A 82 3.31 -4.43 8.46
CA VAL A 82 2.47 -4.42 9.68
C VAL A 82 1.58 -5.64 9.65
N PRO A 83 1.61 -6.51 10.67
CA PRO A 83 0.81 -7.73 10.69
C PRO A 83 -0.68 -7.38 10.55
N GLY A 84 -1.37 -8.07 9.64
CA GLY A 84 -2.79 -7.83 9.33
C GLY A 84 -3.07 -6.76 8.26
N MET A 85 -2.06 -6.11 7.69
CA MET A 85 -2.26 -5.14 6.60
C MET A 85 -2.85 -5.76 5.34
N SER A 86 -2.49 -7.00 5.00
CA SER A 86 -2.94 -7.73 3.81
C SER A 86 -4.46 -7.83 3.77
N LYS A 87 -5.10 -8.17 4.90
CA LYS A 87 -6.57 -8.20 5.04
C LYS A 87 -7.19 -6.81 4.84
N LYS A 88 -6.60 -5.78 5.43
CA LYS A 88 -7.12 -4.40 5.40
C LYS A 88 -7.00 -3.79 4.01
N LEU A 89 -5.87 -4.02 3.32
CA LEU A 89 -5.67 -3.69 1.91
C LEU A 89 -6.66 -4.45 1.02
N LYS A 90 -6.81 -5.77 1.17
CA LYS A 90 -7.77 -6.56 0.37
C LYS A 90 -9.20 -6.02 0.53
N LYS A 91 -9.60 -5.62 1.74
CA LYS A 91 -10.90 -4.98 2.01
C LYS A 91 -11.01 -3.60 1.33
N PHE A 92 -9.95 -2.81 1.38
CA PHE A 92 -9.85 -1.49 0.73
C PHE A 92 -9.99 -1.59 -0.79
N PHE A 93 -9.21 -2.46 -1.45
CA PHE A 93 -9.32 -2.69 -2.90
C PHE A 93 -10.71 -3.18 -3.32
N ARG A 94 -11.31 -4.07 -2.52
CA ARG A 94 -12.68 -4.55 -2.75
C ARG A 94 -13.71 -3.42 -2.64
N GLY A 95 -13.55 -2.50 -1.69
CA GLY A 95 -14.37 -1.27 -1.60
C GLY A 95 -14.21 -0.35 -2.82
N GLN A 96 -13.01 -0.28 -3.39
CA GLN A 96 -12.69 0.50 -4.58
C GLN A 96 -13.12 -0.17 -5.90
N LYS A 97 -13.91 -1.26 -5.85
CA LYS A 97 -14.33 -2.08 -7.00
C LYS A 97 -13.14 -2.57 -7.84
N LEU A 98 -12.01 -2.85 -7.19
CA LEU A 98 -10.83 -3.45 -7.81
C LEU A 98 -10.73 -4.91 -7.34
N PRO A 99 -11.14 -5.88 -8.17
CA PRO A 99 -10.98 -7.30 -7.86
C PRO A 99 -9.53 -7.72 -8.11
N LEU A 100 -8.60 -7.08 -7.40
CA LEU A 100 -7.18 -7.42 -7.41
C LEU A 100 -6.91 -8.37 -6.25
N ASP A 101 -6.16 -9.43 -6.51
CA ASP A 101 -5.59 -10.23 -5.44
C ASP A 101 -4.40 -9.48 -4.84
N VAL A 102 -4.22 -9.55 -3.53
CA VAL A 102 -3.20 -8.77 -2.83
C VAL A 102 -2.25 -9.76 -2.19
N VAL A 103 -1.04 -9.80 -2.74
CA VAL A 103 0.07 -10.61 -2.24
C VAL A 103 1.01 -9.65 -1.54
N VAL A 104 1.16 -9.80 -0.24
CA VAL A 104 2.12 -9.02 0.55
C VAL A 104 3.32 -9.92 0.81
N MET A 105 4.48 -9.53 0.31
CA MET A 105 5.75 -10.18 0.59
C MET A 105 6.49 -9.33 1.63
N ASP A 106 7.14 -9.99 2.58
CA ASP A 106 8.04 -9.29 3.51
C ASP A 106 9.43 -9.03 2.89
N ALA A 107 10.30 -8.30 3.58
CA ALA A 107 11.69 -8.07 3.20
C ALA A 107 12.47 -9.38 3.02
N GLU A 108 12.05 -10.45 3.70
CA GLU A 108 12.61 -11.80 3.55
C GLU A 108 12.03 -12.58 2.35
N GLY A 109 11.10 -11.99 1.59
CA GLY A 109 10.45 -12.64 0.45
C GLY A 109 9.37 -13.65 0.84
N GLN A 110 9.02 -13.74 2.12
CA GLN A 110 7.89 -14.56 2.57
C GLN A 110 6.56 -13.86 2.32
N GLU A 111 5.63 -14.58 1.69
CA GLU A 111 4.25 -14.16 1.54
C GLU A 111 3.55 -14.13 2.91
N VAL A 112 3.32 -12.93 3.44
CA VAL A 112 2.59 -12.70 4.70
C VAL A 112 1.09 -12.58 4.41
N GLY A 113 0.49 -13.71 4.04
CA GLY A 113 -0.94 -13.90 3.86
C GLY A 113 -1.56 -14.68 5.02
N GLY A 114 -1.96 -13.99 6.10
CA GLY A 114 -2.58 -14.58 7.29
C GLY A 114 -3.87 -13.90 7.71
#